data_AF-A0A0H2MQ47-F1
#
_entry.id   AF-A0A0H2MQ47-F1
#
_cell.length_a   1.000
_cell.length_b   1.000
_cell.length_c   1.000
_cell.angle_alpha   90.00
_cell.angle_beta   90.00
_cell.angle_gamma   90.00
#
_symmetry.space_group_name_H-M   'P 1'
#
loop_
_entity.id
_entity.type
_entity.pdbx_description
1 polymer ?
#
loop_
_entity_poly.entity_id
_entity_poly.type
_entity_poly.pdbx_seq_one_letter_code
_entity_poly.pdbx_strand_id
1 'polypeptide(L)'
;MSNNKKFAIRVTEKRNGWCAEITRQVTSRKTSVSKRETGFETELAAQEWAEKELAGFIQNQAVRNERKGEARKVRVEREERLAQEAAEKKARYEEAKRAAAAQAELDDEDEFFEEE
;
A
#
# COMPACT_ATOMS: atom_id res chain seq x y z
N MET A 1 -18.60 -22.74 -5.80
CA MET A 1 -18.50 -21.44 -5.07
C MET A 1 -17.07 -21.16 -4.65
N SER A 2 -16.41 -20.19 -5.27
CA SER A 2 -15.03 -19.79 -4.91
C SER A 2 -15.00 -19.06 -3.56
N ASN A 3 -14.17 -19.51 -2.62
CA ASN A 3 -13.98 -18.90 -1.28
C ASN A 3 -13.15 -17.59 -1.32
N ASN A 4 -13.44 -16.66 -2.24
CA ASN A 4 -12.74 -15.38 -2.28
C ASN A 4 -13.38 -14.36 -1.35
N LYS A 5 -12.62 -13.83 -0.38
CA LYS A 5 -13.11 -12.81 0.57
C LYS A 5 -13.50 -11.49 -0.10
N LYS A 6 -12.88 -11.14 -1.23
CA LYS A 6 -13.03 -9.82 -1.87
C LYS A 6 -14.09 -9.77 -2.97
N PHE A 7 -14.38 -10.91 -3.59
CA PHE A 7 -15.29 -11.00 -4.71
C PHE A 7 -16.32 -12.09 -4.47
N ALA A 8 -17.57 -11.83 -4.83
CA ALA A 8 -18.65 -12.81 -4.71
C ALA A 8 -19.54 -12.75 -5.96
N ILE A 9 -20.04 -13.91 -6.36
CA ILE A 9 -21.00 -14.05 -7.44
C ILE A 9 -22.41 -13.98 -6.86
N ARG A 10 -23.29 -13.24 -7.50
CA ARG A 10 -24.73 -13.23 -7.25
C ARG A 10 -25.44 -13.54 -8.55
N VAL A 11 -26.22 -14.60 -8.55
CA VAL A 11 -27.12 -14.93 -9.65
C VAL A 11 -28.55 -14.64 -9.18
N THR A 12 -29.33 -13.96 -10.01
CA THR A 12 -30.73 -13.64 -9.72
C THR A 12 -31.59 -13.89 -10.93
N GLU A 13 -32.73 -14.53 -10.71
CA GLU A 13 -33.75 -14.68 -11.75
C GLU A 13 -34.46 -13.34 -11.99
N LYS A 14 -34.74 -13.04 -13.24
CA LYS A 14 -35.45 -11.84 -13.71
C LYS A 14 -36.55 -12.26 -14.68
N ARG A 15 -37.43 -11.31 -15.01
CA ARG A 15 -38.60 -11.53 -15.87
C ARG A 15 -38.26 -12.14 -17.24
N ASN A 16 -37.05 -11.89 -17.77
CA ASN A 16 -36.60 -12.34 -19.09
C ASN A 16 -35.33 -13.21 -19.00
N GLY A 17 -35.22 -14.04 -17.96
CA GLY A 17 -34.09 -14.96 -17.76
C GLY A 17 -33.22 -14.59 -16.56
N TRP A 18 -31.99 -15.07 -16.56
CA TRP A 18 -31.08 -14.97 -15.43
C TRP A 18 -30.08 -13.82 -15.57
N CYS A 19 -29.71 -13.26 -14.43
CA CYS A 19 -28.75 -12.16 -14.30
C CYS A 19 -27.62 -12.60 -13.38
N ALA A 20 -26.39 -12.48 -13.85
CA ALA A 20 -25.19 -12.74 -13.07
C ALA A 20 -24.45 -11.44 -12.74
N GLU A 21 -24.02 -11.32 -11.50
CA GLU A 21 -23.32 -10.15 -10.97
C GLU A 21 -22.07 -10.56 -10.22
N ILE A 22 -20.95 -9.94 -10.56
CA ILE A 22 -19.71 -10.04 -9.81
C ILE A 22 -19.63 -8.83 -8.89
N THR A 23 -19.77 -9.08 -7.59
CA THR A 23 -19.66 -8.05 -6.57
C THR A 23 -18.26 -8.02 -5.97
N ARG A 24 -17.80 -6.83 -5.58
CA ARG A 24 -16.51 -6.61 -4.93
C ARG A 24 -16.71 -5.88 -3.61
N GLN A 25 -16.08 -6.38 -2.56
CA GLN A 25 -15.94 -5.66 -1.30
C GLN A 25 -14.94 -4.52 -1.48
N VAL A 26 -15.44 -3.28 -1.39
CA VAL A 26 -14.63 -2.05 -1.51
C VAL A 26 -14.05 -1.68 -0.15
N THR A 27 -14.89 -1.72 0.89
CA THR A 27 -14.53 -1.56 2.29
C THR A 27 -15.27 -2.61 3.12
N SER A 28 -14.97 -2.71 4.42
CA SER A 28 -15.67 -3.65 5.31
C SER A 28 -17.19 -3.48 5.31
N ARG A 29 -17.69 -2.26 5.06
CA ARG A 29 -19.11 -1.91 5.07
C ARG A 29 -19.73 -1.73 3.69
N LYS A 30 -18.94 -1.69 2.61
CA LYS A 30 -19.41 -1.34 1.26
C LYS A 30 -19.02 -2.38 0.22
N THR A 31 -20.03 -2.88 -0.49
CA THR A 31 -19.90 -3.79 -1.62
C THR A 31 -20.45 -3.11 -2.87
N SER A 32 -19.74 -3.23 -4.00
CA SER A 32 -20.17 -2.68 -5.30
C SER A 32 -20.20 -3.77 -6.37
N VAL A 33 -21.12 -3.65 -7.32
CA VAL A 33 -21.13 -4.50 -8.52
C VAL A 33 -19.97 -4.06 -9.43
N SER A 34 -19.11 -5.00 -9.82
CA SER A 34 -17.96 -4.76 -10.71
C SER A 34 -18.28 -5.10 -12.16
N LYS A 35 -19.06 -6.16 -12.38
CA LYS A 35 -19.55 -6.56 -13.71
C LYS A 35 -20.90 -7.25 -13.55
N ARG A 36 -21.80 -7.02 -14.51
CA ARG A 36 -23.12 -7.64 -14.59
C ARG A 36 -23.39 -8.04 -16.03
N GLU A 37 -24.02 -9.19 -16.21
CA GLU A 37 -24.56 -9.65 -17.48
C GLU A 37 -25.95 -10.23 -17.26
N THR A 38 -26.84 -10.04 -18.24
CA THR A 38 -28.26 -10.37 -18.12
C THR A 38 -28.76 -11.08 -19.37
N GLY A 39 -29.83 -11.87 -19.23
CA GLY A 39 -30.46 -12.55 -20.36
C GLY A 39 -29.94 -13.96 -20.58
N PHE A 40 -29.37 -14.58 -19.55
CA PHE A 40 -29.03 -16.00 -19.59
C PHE A 40 -30.30 -16.85 -19.55
N GLU A 41 -30.31 -17.94 -20.31
CA GLU A 41 -31.44 -18.87 -20.34
C GLU A 41 -31.54 -19.71 -19.06
N THR A 42 -30.39 -20.05 -18.45
CA THR A 42 -30.32 -20.89 -17.26
C THR A 42 -29.45 -20.27 -16.18
N GLU A 43 -29.72 -20.63 -14.92
CA GLU A 43 -28.88 -20.25 -13.77
C GLU A 43 -27.44 -20.74 -13.94
N LEU A 44 -27.27 -21.96 -14.46
CA LEU A 44 -25.95 -22.55 -14.71
C LEU A 44 -25.13 -21.74 -15.71
N ALA A 45 -25.72 -21.34 -16.84
CA ALA A 45 -25.02 -20.49 -17.81
C ALA A 45 -24.59 -19.15 -17.22
N ALA A 46 -25.45 -18.56 -16.38
CA ALA A 46 -25.14 -17.32 -15.66
C ALA A 46 -24.00 -17.50 -14.65
N GLN A 47 -24.00 -18.62 -13.92
CA GLN A 47 -22.98 -18.98 -12.94
C GLN A 47 -21.62 -19.24 -13.61
N GLU A 48 -21.58 -20.06 -14.67
CA GLU A 48 -20.35 -20.38 -15.41
C GLU A 48 -19.71 -19.12 -16.00
N TRP A 49 -20.52 -18.24 -16.58
CA TRP A 49 -20.05 -16.94 -17.06
C TRP A 49 -19.40 -16.14 -15.92
N ALA A 50 -20.07 -16.06 -14.77
CA ALA A 50 -19.57 -15.30 -13.63
C ALA A 50 -18.28 -15.89 -13.05
N GLU A 51 -18.15 -17.22 -12.99
CA GLU A 51 -16.96 -17.92 -12.50
C GLU A 51 -15.76 -17.70 -13.44
N LYS A 52 -15.98 -17.78 -14.75
CA LYS A 52 -14.96 -17.50 -15.77
C LYS A 52 -14.44 -16.08 -15.65
N GLU A 53 -15.34 -15.10 -15.58
CA GLU A 53 -14.98 -13.70 -15.45
C GLU A 53 -14.30 -13.41 -14.10
N LEU A 54 -14.77 -14.03 -13.02
CA LEU A 54 -14.20 -13.89 -11.69
C LEU A 54 -12.73 -14.30 -11.65
N ALA A 55 -12.34 -15.38 -12.33
CA ALA A 55 -10.94 -15.78 -12.43
C ALA A 55 -10.05 -14.65 -12.97
N GLY A 56 -10.52 -13.94 -14.00
CA GLY A 56 -9.84 -12.75 -14.55
C GLY A 56 -9.73 -11.60 -13.55
N PHE A 57 -10.77 -11.33 -12.76
CA PHE A 57 -10.72 -10.31 -11.69
C PHE A 57 -9.67 -10.65 -10.62
N ILE A 58 -9.55 -11.92 -10.24
CA ILE A 58 -8.61 -12.39 -9.23
C ILE A 58 -7.18 -12.24 -9.73
N GLN A 59 -6.89 -12.73 -10.93
CA GLN A 59 -5.56 -12.60 -11.56
C GLN A 59 -5.15 -11.13 -11.69
N ASN A 60 -6.04 -10.28 -12.21
CA ASN A 60 -5.77 -8.85 -12.34
C ASN A 60 -5.55 -8.16 -10.99
N GLN A 61 -6.19 -8.64 -9.92
CA GLN A 61 -6.00 -8.12 -8.57
C GLN A 61 -4.67 -8.57 -7.96
N ALA A 62 -4.21 -9.79 -8.23
CA ALA A 62 -2.92 -10.31 -7.81
C ALA A 62 -1.77 -9.52 -8.45
N VAL A 63 -1.76 -9.40 -9.78
CA VAL A 63 -0.74 -8.64 -10.53
C VAL A 63 -0.65 -7.19 -10.05
N ARG A 64 -1.79 -6.53 -9.84
CA ARG A 64 -1.80 -5.15 -9.30
C ARG A 64 -1.27 -5.05 -7.88
N ASN A 65 -1.49 -6.07 -7.04
CA ASN A 65 -1.01 -6.08 -5.67
C ASN A 65 0.50 -6.28 -5.61
N GLU A 66 1.04 -7.16 -6.45
CA GLU A 66 2.47 -7.41 -6.62
C GLU A 66 3.20 -6.14 -7.05
N ARG A 67 2.78 -5.53 -8.16
CA ARG A 67 3.34 -4.25 -8.65
C ARG A 67 3.32 -3.15 -7.59
N LYS A 68 2.22 -3.05 -6.82
CA LYS A 68 2.13 -2.07 -5.72
C LYS A 68 2.99 -2.47 -4.52
N GLY A 69 3.25 -3.75 -4.31
CA GLY A 69 4.16 -4.25 -3.29
C GLY A 69 5.59 -3.86 -3.57
N GLU A 70 6.05 -4.06 -4.81
CA GLU A 70 7.38 -3.64 -5.27
C GLU A 70 7.56 -2.13 -5.15
N ALA A 71 6.59 -1.34 -5.64
CA ALA A 71 6.64 0.11 -5.53
C ALA A 71 6.68 0.60 -4.06
N ARG A 72 6.06 -0.14 -3.13
CA ARG A 72 6.16 0.17 -1.69
C ARG A 72 7.55 -0.11 -1.14
N LYS A 73 8.18 -1.24 -1.51
CA LYS A 73 9.55 -1.58 -1.07
C LYS A 73 10.53 -0.50 -1.51
N VAL A 74 10.52 -0.14 -2.79
CA VAL A 74 11.39 0.91 -3.35
C VAL A 74 11.19 2.24 -2.62
N ARG A 75 9.94 2.60 -2.31
CA ARG A 75 9.65 3.83 -1.57
C ARG A 75 10.19 3.77 -0.14
N VAL A 76 9.97 2.67 0.57
CA VAL A 76 10.46 2.47 1.94
C VAL A 76 11.98 2.52 1.99
N GLU A 77 12.66 1.78 1.11
CA GLU A 77 14.14 1.80 1.02
C GLU A 77 14.68 3.21 0.75
N ARG A 78 14.01 3.98 -0.12
CA ARG A 78 14.39 5.36 -0.39
C ARG A 78 14.18 6.26 0.83
N GLU A 79 13.06 6.12 1.53
CA GLU A 79 12.76 6.86 2.75
C GLU A 79 13.75 6.53 3.87
N GLU A 80 14.10 5.25 4.03
CA GLU A 80 15.10 4.78 5.00
C GLU A 80 16.50 5.34 4.69
N ARG A 81 16.94 5.30 3.43
CA ARG A 81 18.23 5.89 3.04
C ARG A 81 18.29 7.39 3.32
N LEU A 82 17.23 8.12 2.97
CA LEU A 82 17.15 9.55 3.26
C LEU A 82 17.14 9.84 4.76
N ALA A 83 16.48 8.99 5.57
CA ALA A 83 16.50 9.10 7.02
C ALA A 83 17.89 8.82 7.60
N GLN A 84 18.62 7.83 7.08
CA GLN A 84 20.00 7.53 7.48
C GLN A 84 20.94 8.71 7.15
N GLU A 85 20.91 9.21 5.92
CA GLU A 85 21.71 10.37 5.51
C GLU A 85 21.38 11.62 6.35
N ALA A 86 20.11 11.84 6.70
CA ALA A 86 19.70 12.94 7.56
C ALA A 86 20.19 12.76 9.01
N ALA A 87 20.15 11.53 9.54
CA ALA A 87 20.68 11.21 10.86
C ALA A 87 22.19 11.39 10.93
N GLU A 88 22.94 10.95 9.92
CA GLU A 88 24.39 11.14 9.81
C GLU A 88 24.75 12.63 9.74
N LYS A 89 24.06 13.41 8.90
CA LYS A 89 24.27 14.87 8.82
C LYS A 89 23.96 15.55 10.15
N LYS A 90 22.90 15.13 10.83
CA LYS A 90 22.53 15.66 12.15
C LYS A 90 23.60 15.32 13.20
N ALA A 91 24.09 14.08 13.24
CA ALA A 91 25.15 13.67 14.15
C ALA A 91 26.44 14.46 13.92
N ARG A 92 26.87 14.64 12.66
CA ARG A 92 28.03 15.48 12.33
C ARG A 92 27.86 16.92 12.76
N TYR A 93 26.67 17.49 12.57
CA TYR A 93 26.37 18.85 13.01
C TYR A 93 26.43 18.97 14.54
N GLU A 94 25.86 18.00 15.27
CA GLU A 94 25.90 17.97 16.74
C GLU A 94 27.32 17.78 17.28
N GLU A 95 28.12 16.92 16.66
CA GLU A 95 29.54 16.72 17.01
C GLU A 95 30.38 17.97 16.74
N ALA A 96 30.24 18.60 15.57
CA ALA A 96 30.92 19.85 15.25
C ALA A 96 30.52 20.97 16.22
N LYS A 97 29.23 21.04 16.57
CA LYS A 97 28.74 21.99 17.58
C LYS A 97 29.35 21.73 18.96
N ARG A 98 29.46 20.46 19.37
CA ARG A 98 30.08 20.08 20.65
C ARG A 98 31.57 20.38 20.67
N ALA A 99 32.28 20.08 19.59
CA ALA A 99 33.70 20.39 19.47
C ALA A 99 33.96 21.91 19.50
N ALA A 100 33.14 22.70 18.80
CA ALA A 100 33.23 24.16 18.86
C ALA A 100 32.93 24.71 20.27
N ALA A 101 31.98 24.13 20.99
CA ALA A 101 31.70 24.52 22.37
C ALA A 101 32.87 24.17 23.33
N ALA A 102 33.47 22.98 23.19
CA ALA A 102 34.62 22.59 23.99
C ALA A 102 35.88 23.41 23.66
N GLN A 103 36.08 23.79 22.39
CA GLN A 103 37.16 24.68 21.99
C GLN A 103 36.99 26.06 22.63
N ALA A 104 35.78 26.63 22.60
CA ALA A 104 35.51 27.92 23.25
C ALA A 104 35.73 27.87 24.77
N GLU A 105 35.38 26.76 25.43
CA GLU A 105 35.61 26.58 26.87
C GLU A 105 37.10 26.51 27.22
N LEU A 106 37.93 25.89 26.37
CA LEU A 106 39.40 25.87 26.53
C LEU A 106 40.04 27.23 26.24
N ASP A 107 39.60 27.90 25.18
CA ASP A 107 40.10 29.24 24.82
C ASP A 107 39.79 30.25 25.95
N ASP A 108 38.62 30.17 26.60
CA ASP A 108 38.26 30.99 27.76
C ASP A 108 39.12 30.67 29.01
N GLU A 109 39.51 29.40 29.24
CA GLU A 109 40.38 29.00 30.35
C GLU A 109 41.85 29.42 30.14
N ASP A 110 42.36 29.35 28.91
CA ASP A 110 43.73 29.79 28.57
C ASP A 110 43.86 31.32 28.67
N GLU A 111 42.83 32.08 28.26
CA GLU A 111 42.80 33.55 28.38
C GLU A 111 42.75 33.99 29.87
N PHE A 112 42.12 33.19 30.75
CA PHE A 112 42.11 33.43 32.19
C PHE A 112 43.47 33.14 32.87
N PHE A 113 44.26 32.20 32.36
CA PHE A 113 45.56 31.82 32.94
C PHE A 113 46.73 32.69 32.45
N GLU A 114 46.60 33.38 31.30
CA GLU A 114 47.59 34.36 30.83
C GLU A 114 47.47 35.75 31.51
N GLU A 115 46.37 36.04 32.21
CA GLU A 115 46.11 37.35 32.85
C GLU A 115 46.53 37.45 34.34
N GLU A 116 47.12 36.39 34.94
CA GLU A 116 47.62 36.33 36.34
C GLU A 116 49.17 36.38 36.44
#